data_AF-A0AAX6EYR1-F1
#
_entry.id   AF-A0AAX6EYR1-F1
#
_cell.length_a   1.000
_cell.length_b   1.000
_cell.length_c   1.000
_cell.angle_alpha   90.00
_cell.angle_beta   90.00
_cell.angle_gamma   90.00
#
_symmetry.space_group_name_H-M   'P 1'
#
loop_
_entity.id
_entity.type
_entity.pdbx_description
1 polymer ?
#
loop_
_entity_poly.entity_id
_entity_poly.type
_entity_poly.pdbx_seq_one_letter_code
_entity_poly.pdbx_strand_id
1 'polypeptide(L)'
;MAAATAGALGSSSSATTAPLAWHDFLERMSHPSASDFVKSIKSFIISFSNSVPDPEKDSAAVQEFLAKMEGSFRSHNLWAGSSEEELQSAGEGLEKYVMTKLFNRAFASLPEEVHSDEELFEKIALLQQLIQPENLDIKPVFQNETSWLLAQKELQKINMYKAPRDKLVCILNCCKVINNLLRNVSMASKDNPPGADDFLPVLIYVTIKARSILHSCIQICYTYNGTGVSQDWFQKQHISSQIFSQQCLSSGTLMHNLFQWMKRNSRRKWNLLKQIFWDYQLIRKVKEMKPIKNSWLKKKKRQQGTEKKTRL
;
A
#
# COMPACT_ATOMS: atom_id res chain seq x y z
N MET A 1 7.74 -18.68 -50.99
CA MET A 1 6.55 -17.81 -50.95
C MET A 1 5.82 -18.06 -49.63
N ALA A 2 5.41 -16.98 -49.00
CA ALA A 2 5.03 -16.86 -47.59
C ALA A 2 3.61 -17.38 -47.28
N ALA A 3 3.41 -17.82 -46.03
CA ALA A 3 2.21 -17.52 -45.23
C ALA A 3 2.48 -17.94 -43.77
N ALA A 4 2.92 -16.99 -42.94
CA ALA A 4 2.98 -17.15 -41.50
C ALA A 4 1.61 -16.76 -40.92
N THR A 5 0.92 -17.71 -40.29
CA THR A 5 -0.30 -17.48 -39.51
C THR A 5 0.08 -16.90 -38.14
N ALA A 6 -0.22 -15.61 -37.94
CA ALA A 6 -0.12 -14.93 -36.66
C ALA A 6 -1.25 -15.41 -35.74
N GLY A 7 -0.89 -16.12 -34.67
CA GLY A 7 -1.79 -16.44 -33.56
C GLY A 7 -1.99 -15.20 -32.68
N ALA A 8 -3.22 -14.71 -32.61
CA ALA A 8 -3.64 -13.66 -31.71
C ALA A 8 -3.61 -14.16 -30.25
N LEU A 9 -2.64 -13.70 -29.46
CA LEU A 9 -2.74 -13.77 -27.99
C LEU A 9 -3.60 -12.61 -27.50
N GLY A 10 -4.71 -12.94 -26.85
CA GLY A 10 -5.59 -12.00 -26.18
C GLY A 10 -4.85 -11.21 -25.09
N SER A 11 -4.67 -9.92 -25.35
CA SER A 11 -4.27 -8.93 -24.35
C SER A 11 -5.48 -8.59 -23.48
N SER A 12 -5.50 -9.06 -22.23
CA SER A 12 -6.47 -8.62 -21.22
C SER A 12 -6.20 -7.16 -20.84
N SER A 13 -6.93 -6.25 -21.51
CA SER A 13 -6.86 -4.80 -21.41
C SER A 13 -7.60 -4.25 -20.17
N SER A 14 -7.16 -4.58 -18.96
CA SER A 14 -7.85 -4.15 -17.73
C SER A 14 -7.44 -2.76 -17.21
N ALA A 15 -6.49 -2.07 -17.85
CA ALA A 15 -5.99 -0.77 -17.37
C ALA A 15 -6.65 0.44 -18.06
N THR A 16 -7.14 0.27 -19.29
CA THR A 16 -7.63 1.40 -20.12
C THR A 16 -9.10 1.77 -19.85
N THR A 17 -9.88 0.87 -19.24
CA THR A 17 -11.33 1.05 -19.02
C THR A 17 -11.68 1.66 -17.66
N ALA A 18 -10.78 1.61 -16.68
CA ALA A 18 -11.03 2.11 -15.32
C ALA A 18 -11.36 3.62 -15.22
N PRO A 19 -10.74 4.51 -16.03
CA PRO A 19 -11.11 5.94 -16.03
C PRO A 19 -12.54 6.16 -16.54
N LEU A 20 -12.96 5.40 -17.56
CA LEU A 20 -14.30 5.49 -18.16
C LEU A 20 -15.35 5.00 -17.16
N ALA A 21 -15.12 3.84 -16.54
CA ALA A 21 -16.01 3.28 -15.52
C ALA A 21 -16.30 4.24 -14.34
N TRP A 22 -15.31 5.01 -13.90
CA TRP A 22 -15.49 6.02 -12.86
C TRP A 22 -16.34 7.21 -13.33
N HIS A 23 -16.12 7.68 -14.56
CA HIS A 23 -16.92 8.75 -15.14
C HIS A 23 -18.37 8.31 -15.35
N ASP A 24 -18.59 7.10 -15.84
CA ASP A 24 -19.91 6.51 -16.05
C ASP A 24 -20.68 6.39 -14.72
N PHE A 25 -20.00 5.96 -13.65
CA PHE A 25 -20.59 5.94 -12.31
C PHE A 25 -21.04 7.34 -11.86
N LEU A 26 -20.17 8.35 -12.00
CA LEU A 26 -20.51 9.72 -11.60
C LEU A 26 -21.66 10.30 -12.42
N GLU A 27 -21.70 10.02 -13.72
CA GLU A 27 -22.77 10.45 -14.61
C GLU A 27 -24.11 9.83 -14.20
N ARG A 28 -24.15 8.52 -13.98
CA ARG A 28 -25.38 7.84 -13.52
C ARG A 28 -25.84 8.33 -12.15
N MET A 29 -24.91 8.60 -11.23
CA MET A 29 -25.22 9.16 -9.90
C MET A 29 -25.65 10.64 -9.95
N SER A 30 -25.39 11.34 -11.05
CA SER A 30 -25.86 12.72 -11.26
C SER A 30 -27.31 12.78 -11.78
N HIS A 31 -27.84 11.67 -12.29
CA HIS A 31 -29.19 11.61 -12.83
C HIS A 31 -30.25 11.84 -11.71
N PRO A 32 -31.33 12.60 -11.95
CA PRO A 32 -32.36 12.86 -10.93
C PRO A 32 -32.97 11.60 -10.32
N SER A 33 -33.15 10.55 -11.12
CA SER A 33 -33.65 9.25 -10.66
C SER A 33 -32.71 8.52 -9.69
N ALA A 34 -31.44 8.92 -9.56
CA ALA A 34 -30.49 8.37 -8.60
C ALA A 34 -30.47 9.18 -7.27
N SER A 35 -31.34 10.18 -7.11
CA SER A 35 -31.29 11.11 -5.97
C SER A 35 -31.36 10.42 -4.61
N ASP A 36 -32.11 9.32 -4.50
CA ASP A 36 -32.26 8.59 -3.24
C ASP A 36 -31.00 7.80 -2.88
N PHE A 37 -30.26 7.31 -3.88
CA PHE A 37 -28.91 6.76 -3.67
C PHE A 37 -27.95 7.83 -3.17
N VAL A 38 -27.95 9.02 -3.79
CA VAL A 38 -27.09 10.13 -3.36
C VAL A 38 -27.41 10.53 -1.92
N LYS A 39 -28.70 10.62 -1.54
CA LYS A 39 -29.11 10.89 -0.16
C LYS A 39 -28.64 9.79 0.79
N SER A 40 -28.84 8.52 0.43
CA SER A 40 -28.40 7.36 1.22
C SER A 40 -26.90 7.40 1.50
N ILE A 41 -26.08 7.64 0.46
CA ILE A 41 -24.61 7.75 0.57
C ILE A 41 -24.21 8.92 1.48
N LYS A 42 -24.81 10.10 1.29
CA LYS A 42 -24.52 11.27 2.14
C LYS A 42 -24.89 11.01 3.60
N SER A 43 -26.07 10.44 3.85
CA SER A 43 -26.53 10.09 5.20
C SER A 43 -25.60 9.08 5.86
N PHE A 44 -25.14 8.06 5.13
CA PHE A 44 -24.16 7.09 5.63
C PHE A 44 -22.85 7.78 6.02
N ILE A 45 -22.28 8.63 5.15
CA ILE A 45 -21.02 9.35 5.42
C ILE A 45 -21.14 10.24 6.67
N ILE A 46 -22.27 10.95 6.82
CA ILE A 46 -22.52 11.81 7.99
C ILE A 46 -22.63 10.96 9.25
N SER A 47 -23.45 9.90 9.22
CA SER A 47 -23.65 8.99 10.35
C SER A 47 -22.33 8.34 10.78
N PHE A 48 -21.52 7.89 9.82
CA PHE A 48 -20.23 7.28 10.05
C PHE A 48 -19.26 8.26 10.74
N SER A 49 -19.22 9.50 10.26
CA SER A 49 -18.34 10.54 10.81
C SER A 49 -18.67 10.92 12.26
N ASN A 50 -19.96 10.81 12.65
CA ASN A 50 -20.43 11.14 14.01
C ASN A 50 -20.29 9.98 15.01
N SER A 51 -20.03 8.77 14.54
CA SER A 51 -19.86 7.59 15.41
C SER A 51 -18.48 7.58 16.10
N VAL A 52 -18.31 6.80 17.16
CA VAL A 52 -16.99 6.65 17.81
C VAL A 52 -16.07 5.83 16.90
N PRO A 53 -14.81 6.25 16.64
CA PRO A 53 -13.85 5.47 15.85
C PRO A 53 -13.60 4.07 16.42
N ASP A 54 -13.84 3.05 15.59
CA ASP A 54 -13.61 1.64 15.91
C ASP A 54 -13.34 0.89 14.59
N PRO A 55 -12.09 0.50 14.28
CA PRO A 55 -11.75 -0.09 12.98
C PRO A 55 -12.53 -1.34 12.59
N GLU A 56 -12.88 -2.19 13.55
CA GLU A 56 -13.63 -3.42 13.29
C GLU A 56 -15.10 -3.14 13.01
N LYS A 57 -15.73 -2.24 13.78
CA LYS A 57 -17.11 -1.83 13.51
C LYS A 57 -17.22 -0.98 12.25
N ASP A 58 -16.26 -0.07 12.05
CA ASP A 58 -16.21 0.83 10.91
C ASP A 58 -16.07 0.03 9.60
N SER A 59 -15.20 -0.98 9.57
CA SER A 59 -15.09 -1.88 8.41
C SER A 59 -16.38 -2.65 8.14
N ALA A 60 -16.95 -3.29 9.16
CA ALA A 60 -18.20 -4.04 9.02
C ALA A 60 -19.34 -3.15 8.48
N ALA A 61 -19.48 -1.94 9.02
CA ALA A 61 -20.49 -0.98 8.58
C ALA A 61 -20.29 -0.54 7.13
N VAL A 62 -19.05 -0.32 6.69
CA VAL A 62 -18.76 0.00 5.29
C VAL A 62 -19.09 -1.18 4.38
N GLN A 63 -18.70 -2.41 4.73
CA GLN A 63 -19.00 -3.60 3.91
C GLN A 63 -20.50 -3.85 3.79
N GLU A 64 -21.24 -3.75 4.89
CA GLU A 64 -22.70 -3.89 4.90
C GLU A 64 -23.37 -2.83 4.03
N PHE A 65 -22.91 -1.57 4.13
CA PHE A 65 -23.42 -0.49 3.30
C PHE A 65 -23.17 -0.72 1.81
N LEU A 66 -21.95 -1.11 1.42
CA LEU A 66 -21.58 -1.38 0.03
C LEU A 66 -22.42 -2.55 -0.54
N ALA A 67 -22.53 -3.66 0.19
CA ALA A 67 -23.32 -4.82 -0.23
C ALA A 67 -24.81 -4.48 -0.41
N LYS A 68 -25.38 -3.70 0.53
CA LYS A 68 -26.76 -3.22 0.44
C LYS A 68 -26.98 -2.35 -0.81
N MET A 69 -26.05 -1.44 -1.08
CA MET A 69 -26.15 -0.54 -2.23
C MET A 69 -25.97 -1.30 -3.56
N GLU A 70 -25.07 -2.29 -3.62
CA GLU A 70 -24.91 -3.15 -4.79
C GLU A 70 -26.20 -3.93 -5.10
N GLY A 71 -26.84 -4.52 -4.08
CA GLY A 71 -28.15 -5.17 -4.24
C GLY A 71 -29.24 -4.19 -4.70
N SER A 72 -29.15 -2.92 -4.26
CA SER A 72 -30.06 -1.87 -4.70
C SER A 72 -29.79 -1.43 -6.14
N PHE A 73 -28.54 -1.40 -6.60
CA PHE A 73 -28.21 -1.12 -8.00
C PHE A 73 -28.79 -2.20 -8.92
N ARG A 74 -28.64 -3.49 -8.57
CA ARG A 74 -29.16 -4.61 -9.35
C ARG A 74 -30.68 -4.58 -9.55
N SER A 75 -31.42 -4.02 -8.59
CA SER A 75 -32.90 -3.96 -8.61
C SER A 75 -33.46 -2.64 -9.15
N HIS A 76 -32.61 -1.66 -9.43
CA HIS A 76 -33.05 -0.32 -9.82
C HIS A 76 -33.18 -0.15 -11.34
N ASN A 77 -34.21 0.57 -11.78
CA ASN A 77 -34.50 0.78 -13.20
C ASN A 77 -33.36 1.47 -13.98
N LEU A 78 -32.53 2.30 -13.32
CA LEU A 78 -31.36 2.94 -13.95
C LEU A 78 -30.25 1.96 -14.36
N TRP A 79 -30.25 0.76 -13.78
CA TRP A 79 -29.31 -0.32 -14.13
C TRP A 79 -30.04 -1.50 -14.79
N ALA A 80 -31.29 -1.32 -15.20
CA ALA A 80 -32.01 -2.32 -15.97
C ALA A 80 -31.32 -2.55 -17.31
N GLY A 81 -30.90 -3.79 -17.57
CA GLY A 81 -30.18 -4.16 -18.79
C GLY A 81 -28.68 -3.91 -18.77
N SER A 82 -28.11 -3.41 -17.66
CA SER A 82 -26.66 -3.35 -17.48
C SER A 82 -26.04 -4.74 -17.37
N SER A 83 -24.83 -4.91 -17.91
CA SER A 83 -24.09 -6.16 -17.77
C SER A 83 -23.56 -6.34 -16.34
N GLU A 84 -23.15 -7.56 -15.99
CA GLU A 84 -22.55 -7.82 -14.68
C GLU A 84 -21.25 -7.02 -14.48
N GLU A 85 -20.49 -6.79 -15.56
CA GLU A 85 -19.28 -5.97 -15.53
C GLU A 85 -19.58 -4.49 -15.27
N GLU A 86 -20.68 -3.96 -15.81
CA GLU A 86 -21.13 -2.58 -15.55
C GLU A 86 -21.62 -2.42 -14.10
N LEU A 87 -22.34 -3.41 -13.58
CA LEU A 87 -22.78 -3.45 -12.18
C LEU A 87 -21.60 -3.53 -11.22
N GLN A 88 -20.61 -4.38 -11.52
CA GLN A 88 -19.38 -4.47 -10.77
C GLN A 88 -18.61 -3.14 -10.81
N SER A 89 -18.50 -2.52 -11.99
CA SER A 89 -17.86 -1.21 -12.16
C SER A 89 -18.56 -0.10 -11.36
N ALA A 90 -19.89 -0.14 -11.27
CA ALA A 90 -20.66 0.78 -10.44
C ALA A 90 -20.42 0.55 -8.94
N GLY A 91 -20.32 -0.71 -8.50
CA GLY A 91 -19.94 -1.07 -7.13
C GLY A 91 -18.54 -0.56 -6.77
N GLU A 92 -17.58 -0.73 -7.67
CA GLU A 92 -16.21 -0.20 -7.52
C GLU A 92 -16.18 1.33 -7.47
N GLY A 93 -17.00 2.00 -8.29
CA GLY A 93 -17.19 3.44 -8.23
C GLY A 93 -17.75 3.90 -6.87
N LEU A 94 -18.75 3.19 -6.35
CA LEU A 94 -19.32 3.47 -5.04
C LEU A 94 -18.27 3.33 -3.92
N GLU A 95 -17.53 2.23 -3.90
CA GLU A 95 -16.43 2.01 -2.94
C GLU A 95 -15.42 3.16 -3.01
N LYS A 96 -14.98 3.51 -4.22
CA LYS A 96 -14.05 4.60 -4.45
C LYS A 96 -14.58 5.92 -3.90
N TYR A 97 -15.84 6.24 -4.14
CA TYR A 97 -16.45 7.46 -3.63
C TYR A 97 -16.52 7.48 -2.10
N VAL A 98 -17.06 6.42 -1.50
CA VAL A 98 -17.24 6.30 -0.04
C VAL A 98 -15.88 6.34 0.66
N MET A 99 -14.94 5.47 0.28
CA MET A 99 -13.62 5.39 0.91
C MET A 99 -12.80 6.68 0.75
N THR A 100 -12.99 7.42 -0.35
CA THR A 100 -12.36 8.74 -0.52
C THR A 100 -12.86 9.76 0.52
N LYS A 101 -14.15 9.69 0.88
CA LYS A 101 -14.76 10.57 1.90
C LYS A 101 -14.41 10.13 3.32
N LEU A 102 -14.33 8.83 3.56
CA LEU A 102 -14.01 8.26 4.88
C LEU A 102 -12.50 8.20 5.17
N PHE A 103 -11.65 8.47 4.17
CA PHE A 103 -10.19 8.27 4.25
C PHE A 103 -9.54 8.84 5.51
N ASN A 104 -9.83 10.09 5.89
CA ASN A 104 -9.18 10.72 7.04
C ASN A 104 -9.52 10.06 8.38
N ARG A 105 -10.63 9.32 8.44
CA ARG A 105 -11.05 8.55 9.62
C ARG A 105 -10.57 7.11 9.54
N ALA A 106 -10.63 6.51 8.35
CA ALA A 106 -10.29 5.11 8.13
C ALA A 106 -8.79 4.85 8.04
N PHE A 107 -7.99 5.85 7.65
CA PHE A 107 -6.54 5.72 7.48
C PHE A 107 -5.80 6.18 8.74
N ALA A 108 -4.95 5.31 9.30
CA ALA A 108 -4.17 5.57 10.51
C ALA A 108 -5.08 6.12 11.65
N SER A 109 -6.18 5.41 11.87
CA SER A 109 -7.29 5.79 12.73
C SER A 109 -6.92 5.81 14.22
N LEU A 110 -5.92 5.01 14.59
CA LEU A 110 -5.42 4.88 15.95
C LEU A 110 -4.03 5.52 16.09
N PRO A 111 -3.72 6.20 17.22
CA PRO A 111 -2.40 6.77 17.46
C PRO A 111 -1.25 5.75 17.39
N GLU A 112 -1.49 4.48 17.75
CA GLU A 112 -0.52 3.40 17.61
C GLU A 112 -0.18 3.07 16.15
N GLU A 113 -1.15 3.17 15.23
CA GLU A 113 -0.93 2.96 13.80
C GLU A 113 -0.04 4.05 13.24
N VAL A 114 -0.30 5.32 13.61
CA VAL A 114 0.53 6.47 13.25
C VAL A 114 1.96 6.29 13.77
N HIS A 115 2.11 5.91 15.05
CA HIS A 115 3.43 5.71 15.64
C HIS A 115 4.20 4.57 14.96
N SER A 116 3.52 3.46 14.65
CA SER A 116 4.11 2.32 13.96
C SER A 116 4.56 2.68 12.54
N ASP A 117 3.77 3.49 11.83
CA ASP A 117 4.12 4.01 10.50
C ASP A 117 5.34 4.94 10.53
N GLU A 118 5.41 5.86 11.50
CA GLU A 118 6.56 6.74 11.67
C GLU A 118 7.84 5.94 11.97
N GLU A 119 7.75 4.99 12.90
CA GLU A 119 8.89 4.13 13.27
C GLU A 119 9.35 3.29 12.07
N LEU A 120 8.40 2.75 11.30
CA LEU A 120 8.67 2.01 10.09
C LEU A 120 9.33 2.88 9.02
N PHE A 121 8.80 4.09 8.81
CA PHE A 121 9.34 5.03 7.84
C PHE A 121 10.79 5.41 8.14
N GLU A 122 11.10 5.70 9.41
CA GLU A 122 12.47 5.98 9.84
C GLU A 122 13.40 4.78 9.64
N LYS A 123 12.94 3.56 9.98
CA LYS A 123 13.72 2.31 9.76
C LYS A 123 14.00 2.08 8.28
N ILE A 124 12.99 2.21 7.41
CA ILE A 124 13.14 2.03 5.97
C ILE A 124 14.10 3.08 5.39
N ALA A 125 14.02 4.33 5.84
CA ALA A 125 14.90 5.40 5.37
C ALA A 125 16.38 5.11 5.64
N LEU A 126 16.71 4.50 6.78
CA LEU A 126 18.07 4.07 7.11
C LEU A 126 18.50 2.86 6.27
N LEU A 127 17.62 1.85 6.17
CA LEU A 127 17.89 0.63 5.39
C LEU A 127 18.12 0.94 3.91
N GLN A 128 17.37 1.89 3.36
CA GLN A 128 17.48 2.28 1.95
C GLN A 128 18.90 2.68 1.54
N GLN A 129 19.66 3.33 2.43
CA GLN A 129 21.01 3.81 2.14
C GLN A 129 22.06 2.69 2.15
N LEU A 130 21.78 1.59 2.87
CA LEU A 130 22.75 0.57 3.19
C LEU A 130 22.48 -0.76 2.49
N ILE A 131 21.25 -1.00 2.05
CA ILE A 131 20.87 -2.25 1.41
C ILE A 131 21.37 -2.32 -0.04
N GLN A 132 22.08 -3.40 -0.32
CA GLN A 132 22.55 -3.81 -1.64
C GLN A 132 21.80 -5.09 -2.07
N PRO A 133 21.60 -5.33 -3.38
CA PRO A 133 20.86 -6.49 -3.86
C PRO A 133 21.40 -7.84 -3.34
N GLU A 134 22.71 -7.95 -3.17
CA GLU A 134 23.41 -9.13 -2.66
C GLU A 134 23.04 -9.41 -1.19
N ASN A 135 22.59 -8.39 -0.46
CA ASN A 135 22.09 -8.59 0.91
C ASN A 135 20.78 -9.37 0.93
N LEU A 136 20.02 -9.35 -0.15
CA LEU A 136 18.77 -10.09 -0.29
C LEU A 136 18.94 -11.35 -1.14
N ASP A 137 20.18 -11.74 -1.46
CA ASP A 137 20.49 -12.90 -2.30
C ASP A 137 19.90 -12.76 -3.73
N ILE A 138 19.78 -11.51 -4.21
CA ILE A 138 19.37 -11.21 -5.59
C ILE A 138 20.55 -11.51 -6.52
N LYS A 139 20.35 -12.48 -7.42
CA LYS A 139 21.36 -12.88 -8.41
C LYS A 139 21.69 -11.70 -9.35
N PRO A 140 22.96 -11.53 -9.77
CA PRO A 140 23.38 -10.47 -10.70
C PRO A 140 22.55 -10.40 -11.99
N VAL A 141 22.10 -11.55 -12.49
CA VAL A 141 21.26 -11.65 -13.70
C VAL A 141 19.91 -10.93 -13.58
N PHE A 142 19.40 -10.76 -12.36
CA PHE A 142 18.14 -10.07 -12.08
C PHE A 142 18.32 -8.61 -11.69
N GLN A 143 19.57 -8.11 -11.69
CA GLN A 143 19.86 -6.73 -11.34
C GLN A 143 19.60 -5.80 -12.53
N ASN A 144 18.47 -5.09 -12.49
CA ASN A 144 18.07 -4.16 -13.54
C ASN A 144 17.51 -2.89 -12.90
N GLU A 145 18.38 -1.89 -12.76
CA GLU A 145 18.08 -0.62 -12.12
C GLU A 145 16.90 0.11 -12.78
N THR A 146 16.79 0.08 -14.11
CA THR A 146 15.70 0.75 -14.83
C THR A 146 14.34 0.13 -14.51
N SER A 147 14.25 -1.20 -14.52
CA SER A 147 13.00 -1.92 -14.22
C SER A 147 12.62 -1.79 -12.75
N TRP A 148 13.61 -1.82 -11.85
CA TRP A 148 13.37 -1.57 -10.43
C TRP A 148 12.90 -0.15 -10.17
N LEU A 149 13.46 0.86 -10.86
CA LEU A 149 12.99 2.23 -10.75
C LEU A 149 11.54 2.39 -11.22
N LEU A 150 11.15 1.69 -12.29
CA LEU A 150 9.74 1.66 -12.73
C LEU A 150 8.83 1.04 -11.67
N ALA A 151 9.23 -0.11 -11.09
CA ALA A 151 8.46 -0.75 -10.02
C ALA A 151 8.35 0.13 -8.77
N GLN A 152 9.43 0.82 -8.39
CA GLN A 152 9.43 1.80 -7.29
C GLN A 152 8.43 2.94 -7.57
N LYS A 153 8.41 3.49 -8.79
CA LYS A 153 7.48 4.54 -9.18
C LYS A 153 6.03 4.09 -9.12
N GLU A 154 5.71 2.87 -9.55
CA GLU A 154 4.35 2.31 -9.39
C GLU A 154 3.96 2.23 -7.91
N LEU A 155 4.86 1.74 -7.05
CA LEU A 155 4.59 1.59 -5.63
C LEU A 155 4.44 2.94 -4.91
N GLN A 156 5.19 3.97 -5.32
CA GLN A 156 5.11 5.32 -4.76
C GLN A 156 3.76 6.00 -5.01
N LYS A 157 3.03 5.62 -6.08
CA LYS A 157 1.69 6.15 -6.36
C LYS A 157 0.65 5.77 -5.32
N ILE A 158 0.91 4.76 -4.46
CA ILE A 158 -0.05 4.31 -3.44
C ILE A 158 -0.50 5.44 -2.50
N ASN A 159 0.35 6.44 -2.27
CA ASN A 159 0.04 7.61 -1.43
C ASN A 159 -0.83 8.64 -2.15
N MET A 160 -0.91 8.59 -3.49
CA MET A 160 -1.75 9.48 -4.30
C MET A 160 -3.21 9.03 -4.32
N TYR A 161 -3.48 7.77 -3.96
CA TYR A 161 -4.81 7.19 -3.98
C TYR A 161 -5.37 7.01 -2.57
N LYS A 162 -6.69 7.21 -2.43
CA LYS A 162 -7.41 7.03 -1.17
C LYS A 162 -8.19 5.72 -1.13
N ALA A 163 -8.73 5.29 -2.27
CA ALA A 163 -9.52 4.06 -2.36
C ALA A 163 -8.61 2.82 -2.18
N PRO A 164 -9.04 1.83 -1.37
CA PRO A 164 -8.34 0.56 -1.19
C PRO A 164 -7.99 -0.14 -2.51
N ARG A 165 -8.93 -0.24 -3.44
CA ARG A 165 -8.69 -0.85 -4.76
C ARG A 165 -7.60 -0.14 -5.56
N ASP A 166 -7.63 1.19 -5.63
CA ASP A 166 -6.62 1.97 -6.36
C ASP A 166 -5.22 1.80 -5.72
N LYS A 167 -5.15 1.68 -4.38
CA LYS A 167 -3.92 1.35 -3.66
C LYS A 167 -3.41 -0.05 -4.02
N LEU A 168 -4.30 -1.06 -4.08
CA LEU A 168 -3.95 -2.42 -4.52
C LEU A 168 -3.44 -2.44 -5.97
N VAL A 169 -4.05 -1.68 -6.87
CA VAL A 169 -3.60 -1.57 -8.27
C VAL A 169 -2.15 -1.08 -8.36
N CYS A 170 -1.74 -0.14 -7.50
CA CYS A 170 -0.33 0.30 -7.44
C CYS A 170 0.62 -0.84 -7.08
N ILE A 171 0.25 -1.66 -6.09
CA ILE A 171 1.04 -2.81 -5.67
C ILE A 171 1.11 -3.85 -6.80
N LEU A 172 -0.02 -4.14 -7.43
CA LEU A 172 -0.10 -5.09 -8.55
C LEU A 172 0.73 -4.63 -9.76
N ASN A 173 0.70 -3.33 -10.09
CA ASN A 173 1.51 -2.78 -11.16
C ASN A 173 3.01 -2.90 -10.84
N CYS A 174 3.40 -2.62 -9.59
CA CYS A 174 4.78 -2.88 -9.12
C CYS A 174 5.16 -4.37 -9.31
N CYS A 175 4.32 -5.30 -8.86
CA CYS A 175 4.55 -6.74 -9.03
C CYS A 175 4.63 -7.18 -10.50
N LYS A 176 3.81 -6.59 -11.38
CA LYS A 176 3.83 -6.87 -12.83
C LYS A 176 5.16 -6.43 -13.45
N VAL A 177 5.66 -5.25 -13.10
CA VAL A 177 6.97 -4.76 -13.56
C VAL A 177 8.09 -5.72 -13.14
N ILE A 178 8.08 -6.16 -11.88
CA ILE A 178 9.07 -7.13 -11.36
C ILE A 178 8.96 -8.47 -12.09
N ASN A 179 7.76 -9.00 -12.27
CA ASN A 179 7.57 -10.28 -12.97
C ASN A 179 8.02 -10.21 -14.43
N ASN A 180 7.72 -9.12 -15.13
CA ASN A 180 8.15 -8.93 -16.52
C ASN A 180 9.68 -8.87 -16.62
N LEU A 181 10.35 -8.20 -15.68
CA LEU A 181 11.80 -8.21 -15.58
C LEU A 181 12.33 -9.65 -15.47
N LEU A 182 11.84 -10.42 -14.49
CA LEU A 182 12.34 -11.77 -14.21
C LEU A 182 12.09 -12.71 -15.39
N ARG A 183 10.93 -12.60 -16.04
CA ARG A 183 10.58 -13.38 -17.24
C ARG A 183 11.49 -13.06 -18.41
N ASN A 184 11.77 -11.78 -18.67
CA ASN A 184 12.65 -11.38 -19.78
C ASN A 184 14.07 -11.93 -19.60
N VAL A 185 14.58 -11.95 -18.36
CA VAL A 185 15.89 -12.53 -18.04
C VAL A 185 15.89 -14.05 -18.23
N SER A 186 14.87 -14.76 -17.72
CA SER A 186 14.74 -16.22 -17.87
C SER A 186 14.61 -16.64 -19.34
N MET A 187 13.86 -15.88 -20.16
CA MET A 187 13.76 -16.12 -21.60
C MET A 187 15.10 -15.94 -22.31
N ALA A 188 15.95 -15.01 -21.85
CA ALA A 188 17.28 -14.79 -22.39
C ALA A 188 18.30 -15.86 -21.97
N SER A 189 18.17 -16.43 -20.76
CA SER A 189 19.11 -17.41 -20.21
C SER A 189 18.74 -18.88 -20.44
N LYS A 190 17.51 -19.17 -20.93
CA LYS A 190 16.93 -20.54 -21.06
C LYS A 190 16.85 -21.31 -19.73
N ASP A 191 16.92 -20.61 -18.60
CA ASP A 191 16.73 -21.19 -17.28
C ASP A 191 15.24 -21.44 -16.97
N ASN A 192 15.00 -22.20 -15.91
CA ASN A 192 13.67 -22.39 -15.34
C ASN A 192 12.94 -21.06 -15.13
N PRO A 193 11.60 -21.04 -15.28
CA PRO A 193 10.81 -19.84 -15.05
C PRO A 193 11.02 -19.32 -13.61
N PRO A 194 11.07 -18.00 -13.43
CA PRO A 194 11.36 -17.40 -12.13
C PRO A 194 10.29 -17.78 -11.10
N GLY A 195 10.76 -18.23 -9.93
CA GLY A 195 9.92 -18.66 -8.82
C GLY A 195 9.76 -17.61 -7.73
N ALA A 196 9.11 -18.00 -6.63
CA ALA A 196 8.95 -17.17 -5.43
C ALA A 196 10.30 -16.71 -4.85
N ASP A 197 11.31 -17.59 -4.92
CA ASP A 197 12.65 -17.35 -4.39
C ASP A 197 13.44 -16.31 -5.19
N ASP A 198 13.08 -16.08 -6.46
CA ASP A 198 13.66 -15.00 -7.28
C ASP A 198 12.83 -13.71 -7.19
N PHE A 199 11.52 -13.82 -7.01
CA PHE A 199 10.59 -12.68 -6.95
C PHE A 199 10.62 -11.93 -5.62
N LEU A 200 10.53 -12.65 -4.50
CA LEU A 200 10.36 -12.05 -3.18
C LEU A 200 11.55 -11.15 -2.77
N PRO A 201 12.82 -11.54 -2.99
CA PRO A 201 13.96 -10.66 -2.74
C PRO A 201 13.89 -9.34 -3.51
N VAL A 202 13.49 -9.37 -4.79
CA VAL A 202 13.39 -8.18 -5.63
C VAL A 202 12.24 -7.28 -5.15
N LEU A 203 11.09 -7.86 -4.79
CA LEU A 203 9.97 -7.10 -4.24
C LEU A 203 10.34 -6.39 -2.94
N ILE A 204 11.05 -7.08 -2.05
CA ILE A 204 11.57 -6.51 -0.80
C ILE A 204 12.51 -5.35 -1.09
N TYR A 205 13.47 -5.53 -2.01
CA TYR A 205 14.43 -4.49 -2.38
C TYR A 205 13.72 -3.25 -2.91
N VAL A 206 12.83 -3.43 -3.89
CA VAL A 206 12.02 -2.35 -4.50
C VAL A 206 11.18 -1.64 -3.43
N THR A 207 10.58 -2.38 -2.51
CA THR A 207 9.78 -1.84 -1.40
C THR A 207 10.61 -0.92 -0.50
N ILE A 208 11.81 -1.36 -0.10
CA ILE A 208 12.71 -0.56 0.74
C ILE A 208 13.19 0.68 -0.02
N LYS A 209 13.52 0.54 -1.31
CA LYS A 209 13.98 1.68 -2.13
C LYS A 209 12.86 2.68 -2.44
N ALA A 210 11.61 2.24 -2.57
CA ALA A 210 10.46 3.10 -2.87
C ALA A 210 10.10 4.05 -1.71
N ARG A 211 10.45 3.70 -0.46
CA ARG A 211 10.16 4.49 0.76
C ARG A 211 8.68 4.89 0.88
N SER A 212 7.78 3.93 0.66
CA SER A 212 6.34 4.16 0.75
C SER A 212 5.79 3.74 2.12
N ILE A 213 4.74 4.43 2.60
CA ILE A 213 4.04 4.13 3.87
C ILE A 213 3.12 2.93 3.63
N LEU A 214 3.74 1.75 3.50
CA LEU A 214 3.03 0.54 3.12
C LEU A 214 2.18 0.00 4.26
N HIS A 215 2.53 0.25 5.51
CA HIS A 215 1.84 -0.37 6.64
C HIS A 215 0.39 0.11 6.77
N SER A 216 0.12 1.41 6.96
CA SER A 216 -1.27 1.89 6.91
C SER A 216 -1.95 1.74 5.54
N CYS A 217 -1.20 1.78 4.43
CA CYS A 217 -1.80 1.54 3.11
C CYS A 217 -2.24 0.09 2.91
N ILE A 218 -1.53 -0.87 3.46
CA ILE A 218 -1.91 -2.27 3.43
C ILE A 218 -3.04 -2.49 4.44
N GLN A 219 -2.94 -1.94 5.65
CA GLN A 219 -3.97 -2.04 6.68
C GLN A 219 -5.33 -1.55 6.18
N ILE A 220 -5.41 -0.37 5.55
CA ILE A 220 -6.68 0.11 4.99
C ILE A 220 -7.20 -0.79 3.86
N CYS A 221 -6.32 -1.45 3.10
CA CYS A 221 -6.73 -2.44 2.10
C CYS A 221 -7.27 -3.71 2.74
N TYR A 222 -6.79 -4.11 3.92
CA TYR A 222 -7.30 -5.25 4.68
C TYR A 222 -8.64 -4.99 5.30
N THR A 223 -8.73 -3.88 6.01
CA THR A 223 -9.87 -3.55 6.83
C THR A 223 -11.07 -3.21 5.96
N TYR A 224 -10.86 -2.62 4.77
CA TYR A 224 -11.95 -2.10 3.95
C TYR A 224 -12.14 -2.74 2.56
N ASN A 225 -11.30 -3.70 2.14
CA ASN A 225 -11.70 -4.61 1.06
C ASN A 225 -12.37 -5.83 1.70
N GLY A 226 -13.66 -6.05 1.42
CA GLY A 226 -14.40 -7.19 1.92
C GLY A 226 -13.65 -8.50 1.78
N THR A 227 -13.79 -9.35 2.79
CA THR A 227 -13.04 -10.60 3.02
C THR A 227 -13.02 -11.59 1.85
N GLY A 228 -13.92 -11.47 0.87
CA GLY A 228 -13.96 -12.31 -0.33
C GLY A 228 -13.32 -11.72 -1.59
N VAL A 229 -13.24 -10.40 -1.72
CA VAL A 229 -12.80 -9.79 -2.99
C VAL A 229 -11.29 -9.87 -3.14
N SER A 230 -10.49 -9.67 -2.09
CA SER A 230 -9.03 -9.71 -2.20
C SER A 230 -8.51 -11.05 -2.75
N GLN A 231 -8.99 -12.19 -2.24
CA GLN A 231 -8.55 -13.50 -2.73
C GLN A 231 -8.91 -13.71 -4.20
N ASP A 232 -10.17 -13.46 -4.59
CA ASP A 232 -10.62 -13.59 -5.97
C ASP A 232 -9.97 -12.57 -6.92
N TRP A 233 -9.68 -11.34 -6.47
CA TRP A 233 -9.01 -10.32 -7.28
C TRP A 233 -7.53 -10.65 -7.53
N PHE A 234 -6.82 -11.14 -6.51
CA PHE A 234 -5.45 -11.63 -6.66
C PHE A 234 -5.39 -12.89 -7.54
N GLN A 235 -6.38 -13.77 -7.43
CA GLN A 235 -6.46 -15.02 -8.19
C GLN A 235 -6.85 -14.77 -9.66
N LYS A 236 -7.75 -13.81 -9.94
CA LYS A 236 -8.17 -13.40 -11.30
C LYS A 236 -7.07 -12.67 -12.09
N GLN A 237 -6.13 -11.97 -11.44
CA GLN A 237 -5.05 -11.24 -12.15
C GLN A 237 -3.82 -12.10 -12.53
N HIS A 238 -3.87 -13.43 -12.38
CA HIS A 238 -2.76 -14.34 -12.75
C HIS A 238 -1.39 -13.96 -12.14
N ILE A 239 -1.39 -13.24 -11.02
CA ILE A 239 -0.21 -13.18 -10.15
C ILE A 239 -0.31 -14.43 -9.30
N SER A 240 0.61 -15.37 -9.48
CA SER A 240 0.65 -16.66 -8.76
C SER A 240 0.20 -16.46 -7.31
N SER A 241 -1.03 -16.88 -7.04
CA SER A 241 -1.83 -16.50 -5.87
C SER A 241 -1.21 -17.00 -4.58
N GLN A 242 -0.25 -17.92 -4.64
CA GLN A 242 0.44 -18.45 -3.47
C GLN A 242 1.52 -17.49 -2.92
N ILE A 243 2.21 -16.73 -3.77
CA ILE A 243 3.39 -15.94 -3.33
C ILE A 243 2.95 -14.65 -2.66
N PHE A 244 1.93 -13.97 -3.22
CA PHE A 244 1.44 -12.72 -2.65
C PHE A 244 0.55 -12.97 -1.43
N SER A 245 -0.37 -13.96 -1.49
CA SER A 245 -1.37 -14.19 -0.44
C SER A 245 -0.86 -14.86 0.83
N GLN A 246 0.25 -15.61 0.79
CA GLN A 246 0.82 -16.20 2.00
C GLN A 246 1.87 -15.32 2.68
N GLN A 247 2.53 -14.40 1.97
CA GLN A 247 3.74 -13.73 2.49
C GLN A 247 3.64 -12.21 2.61
N CYS A 248 2.93 -11.51 1.71
CA CYS A 248 2.66 -10.07 1.87
C CYS A 248 1.41 -9.81 2.71
N LEU A 249 0.48 -10.77 2.71
CA LEU A 249 -0.86 -10.61 3.23
C LEU A 249 -1.04 -10.99 4.72
N SER A 250 0.00 -11.47 5.40
CA SER A 250 0.06 -11.62 6.86
C SER A 250 0.57 -10.33 7.51
N SER A 251 -0.09 -9.22 7.19
CA SER A 251 0.30 -7.81 7.36
C SER A 251 0.41 -7.30 8.81
N GLY A 252 1.22 -7.99 9.61
CA GLY A 252 2.05 -7.41 10.67
C GLY A 252 3.52 -7.86 10.56
N THR A 253 3.85 -8.68 9.56
CA THR A 253 5.11 -9.42 9.53
C THR A 253 5.97 -9.23 8.29
N LEU A 254 5.67 -8.37 7.31
CA LEU A 254 6.58 -8.20 6.16
C LEU A 254 7.98 -7.75 6.63
N MET A 255 8.04 -6.79 7.56
CA MET A 255 9.28 -6.40 8.22
C MET A 255 9.75 -7.42 9.26
N HIS A 256 8.87 -8.04 10.05
CA HIS A 256 9.26 -9.08 11.00
C HIS A 256 9.92 -10.27 10.29
N ASN A 257 9.32 -10.74 9.20
CA ASN A 257 9.79 -11.80 8.31
C ASN A 257 11.04 -11.35 7.57
N LEU A 258 11.12 -10.09 7.12
CA LEU A 258 12.38 -9.53 6.61
C LEU A 258 13.48 -9.59 7.67
N PHE A 259 13.21 -9.16 8.91
CA PHE A 259 14.14 -9.20 10.03
C PHE A 259 14.51 -10.64 10.41
N GLN A 260 13.56 -11.56 10.48
CA GLN A 260 13.77 -12.98 10.77
C GLN A 260 14.53 -13.67 9.64
N TRP A 261 14.25 -13.32 8.38
CA TRP A 261 14.95 -13.82 7.21
C TRP A 261 16.39 -13.29 7.20
N MET A 262 16.61 -11.99 7.42
CA MET A 262 17.95 -11.42 7.54
C MET A 262 18.72 -12.00 8.75
N LYS A 263 18.02 -12.34 9.85
CA LYS A 263 18.57 -13.04 11.02
C LYS A 263 18.98 -14.48 10.70
N ARG A 264 18.22 -15.17 9.83
CA ARG A 264 18.44 -16.58 9.44
C ARG A 264 19.48 -16.74 8.33
N ASN A 265 19.50 -15.87 7.31
CA ASN A 265 20.36 -16.04 6.13
C ASN A 265 21.79 -15.49 6.29
N SER A 266 22.07 -14.55 7.23
CA SER A 266 23.45 -14.11 7.44
C SER A 266 23.71 -13.34 8.74
N ARG A 267 24.67 -13.82 9.54
CA ARG A 267 25.18 -13.11 10.74
C ARG A 267 25.75 -11.72 10.44
N ARG A 268 26.42 -11.56 9.28
CA ARG A 268 26.96 -10.25 8.87
C ARG A 268 25.84 -9.25 8.56
N LYS A 269 24.80 -9.69 7.83
CA LYS A 269 23.62 -8.88 7.51
C LYS A 269 22.82 -8.52 8.79
N TRP A 270 22.68 -9.46 9.73
CA TRP A 270 22.06 -9.22 11.04
C TRP A 270 22.84 -8.24 11.93
N ASN A 271 24.17 -8.26 11.89
CA ASN A 271 24.99 -7.31 12.62
C ASN A 271 24.92 -5.90 12.03
N LEU A 272 24.79 -5.78 10.70
CA LEU A 272 24.54 -4.51 10.00
C LEU A 272 23.18 -3.92 10.43
N LEU A 273 22.12 -4.74 10.49
CA LEU A 273 20.83 -4.31 11.03
C LEU A 273 20.91 -3.91 12.50
N LYS A 274 21.60 -4.71 13.33
CA LYS A 274 21.82 -4.37 14.74
C LYS A 274 22.53 -3.05 14.88
N GLN A 275 23.54 -2.78 14.06
CA GLN A 275 24.27 -1.52 14.05
C GLN A 275 23.36 -0.37 13.65
N ILE A 276 22.61 -0.51 12.56
CA ILE A 276 21.63 0.49 12.10
C ILE A 276 20.57 0.77 13.18
N PHE A 277 20.12 -0.26 13.88
CA PHE A 277 19.10 -0.14 14.93
C PHE A 277 19.68 0.40 16.24
N TRP A 278 20.92 0.08 16.57
CA TRP A 278 21.67 0.69 17.67
C TRP A 278 21.90 2.17 17.41
N ASP A 279 22.33 2.51 16.19
CA ASP A 279 22.52 3.88 15.74
C ASP A 279 21.18 4.61 15.72
N TYR A 280 20.07 3.97 15.34
CA TYR A 280 18.72 4.52 15.44
C TYR A 280 18.31 4.80 16.89
N GLN A 281 18.46 3.83 17.80
CA GLN A 281 18.17 4.00 19.23
C GLN A 281 19.05 5.09 19.85
N LEU A 282 20.32 5.19 19.44
CA LEU A 282 21.25 6.23 19.85
C LEU A 282 20.82 7.60 19.29
N ILE A 283 20.47 7.70 18.00
CA ILE A 283 19.96 8.92 17.36
C ILE A 283 18.68 9.38 18.04
N ARG A 284 17.75 8.46 18.36
CA ARG A 284 16.50 8.76 19.08
C ARG A 284 16.79 9.28 20.49
N LYS A 285 17.62 8.61 21.27
CA LYS A 285 18.08 9.10 22.58
C LYS A 285 18.76 10.46 22.49
N VAL A 286 19.58 10.69 21.46
CA VAL A 286 20.23 11.99 21.22
C VAL A 286 19.20 13.07 20.85
N LYS A 287 18.19 12.77 20.03
CA LYS A 287 17.08 13.68 19.70
C LYS A 287 16.26 14.03 20.96
N GLU A 288 15.95 13.05 21.81
CA GLU A 288 15.23 13.24 23.07
C GLU A 288 16.04 14.06 24.10
N MET A 289 17.37 13.92 24.11
CA MET A 289 18.26 14.71 24.97
C MET A 289 18.46 16.16 24.53
N LYS A 290 18.30 16.49 23.24
CA LYS A 290 18.45 17.87 22.71
C LYS A 290 17.55 18.91 23.42
N PRO A 291 16.23 18.71 23.59
CA PRO A 291 15.37 19.67 24.29
C PRO A 291 15.74 19.81 25.78
N ILE A 292 16.15 18.72 26.44
CA ILE A 292 16.61 18.75 27.84
C ILE A 292 17.89 19.59 27.97
N LYS A 293 18.87 19.36 27.08
CA LYS A 293 20.12 20.15 27.02
C LYS A 293 19.84 21.63 26.76
N ASN A 294 18.92 21.94 25.84
CA ASN A 294 18.54 23.32 25.51
C ASN A 294 17.80 24.01 26.66
N SER A 295 16.95 23.29 27.40
CA SER A 295 16.28 23.77 28.61
C SER A 295 17.29 24.07 29.72
N TRP A 296 18.26 23.16 29.93
CA TRP A 296 19.33 23.35 30.91
C TRP A 296 20.24 24.53 30.56
N LEU A 297 20.63 24.69 29.30
CA LEU A 297 21.39 25.85 28.80
C LEU A 297 20.62 27.17 28.98
N LYS A 298 19.31 27.19 28.74
CA LYS A 298 18.46 28.36 29.01
C LYS A 298 18.40 28.69 30.50
N LYS A 299 18.26 27.70 31.39
CA LYS A 299 18.30 27.89 32.86
C LYS A 299 19.65 28.43 33.32
N LYS A 300 20.76 27.86 32.82
CA LYS A 300 22.11 28.33 33.15
C LYS A 300 22.36 29.78 32.71
N LYS A 301 21.91 30.17 31.52
CA LYS A 301 21.98 31.57 31.05
C LYS A 301 21.14 32.53 31.90
N ARG A 302 19.97 32.10 32.38
CA ARG A 302 19.13 32.90 33.29
C ARG A 302 19.82 33.12 34.65
N GLN A 303 20.41 32.08 35.23
CA GLN A 303 21.14 32.16 36.50
C GLN A 303 22.37 33.09 36.42
N GLN A 304 23.15 32.99 35.34
CA GLN A 304 24.30 33.89 35.11
C GLN A 304 23.89 35.34 34.83
N GLY A 305 22.69 35.57 34.28
CA GLY A 305 22.13 36.91 34.08
C GLY A 305 21.62 37.54 35.38
N THR A 306 21.06 36.74 36.30
CA THR A 306 20.64 37.20 37.62
C THR A 306 21.83 37.53 38.52
N GLU A 307 22.89 36.71 38.55
CA GLU A 307 24.10 36.99 39.32
C GLU A 307 24.83 38.27 38.88
N LYS A 308 24.78 38.60 37.59
CA LYS A 308 25.31 39.88 37.07
C LYS A 308 24.46 41.10 37.44
N LYS A 309 23.16 40.94 37.67
CA LYS A 309 22.27 42.02 38.13
C LYS A 309 22.34 42.26 39.64
N THR A 310 22.74 41.28 40.43
CA THR A 310 22.90 41.41 41.90
C THR A 310 24.28 41.96 42.30
N ARG A 311 25.20 42.15 41.34
CA ARG A 311 26.55 42.70 41.55
C ARG A 311 26.73 44.14 41.02
N LEU A 312 25.65 44.78 40.60
CA LEU A 312 25.54 46.21 40.28
C LEU A 312 24.65 46.87 41.33
#